data_AF-A0A257UN38-F1
#
_entry.id   AF-A0A257UN38-F1
#
_cell.length_a   1.000
_cell.length_b   1.000
_cell.length_c   1.000
_cell.angle_alpha   90.00
_cell.angle_beta   90.00
_cell.angle_gamma   90.00
#
_symmetry.space_group_name_H-M   'P 1'
#
loop_
_entity.id
_entity.type
_entity.pdbx_description
1 polymer ?
#
loop_
_entity_poly.entity_id
_entity_poly.type
_entity_poly.pdbx_seq_one_letter_code
_entity_poly.pdbx_strand_id
1 'polypeptide(L)'
;MMFLLGLMGMPRRLDYIPVKAWAPFLDIQLVGMFLYCISVYYYAKMLYVSIKGRATRRVGNDAWGTSRTLEWLASSPVPFYNFAVTPLVHSREDLAWRRENGVQDIKPAHYEDIVMPRNTLVPPLLGALAFGFGFGLTWRIWWMAGLSLLGIFGLVILRSFVEDTHYTIPAAEVERMDRGTSPYGIVTDHISSPITELELVS
;
A
#
# COMPACT_ATOMS: atom_id res chain seq x y z
N MET A 1 -34.00 9.57 1.50
CA MET A 1 -35.06 8.68 2.02
C MET A 1 -34.86 8.30 3.48
N MET A 2 -33.65 7.89 3.90
CA MET A 2 -33.32 7.71 5.33
C MET A 2 -33.64 8.94 6.21
N PHE A 3 -33.32 10.16 5.74
CA PHE A 3 -33.68 11.39 6.45
C PHE A 3 -35.19 11.56 6.65
N LEU A 4 -35.99 11.22 5.64
CA LEU A 4 -37.44 11.34 5.69
C LEU A 4 -38.05 10.30 6.64
N LEU A 5 -37.56 9.05 6.60
CA LEU A 5 -37.94 8.00 7.55
C LEU A 5 -37.56 8.34 8.99
N GLY A 6 -36.40 8.99 9.19
CA GLY A 6 -35.99 9.50 10.50
C GLY A 6 -36.95 10.57 11.04
N LEU A 7 -37.39 11.50 10.18
CA LEU A 7 -38.40 12.51 10.54
C LEU A 7 -39.78 11.90 10.80
N MET A 8 -40.12 10.80 10.13
CA MET A 8 -41.35 10.02 10.36
C MET A 8 -41.26 9.13 11.61
N GLY A 9 -40.17 9.20 12.38
CA GLY A 9 -40.03 8.52 13.67
C GLY A 9 -39.68 7.03 13.56
N MET A 10 -39.16 6.54 12.43
CA MET A 10 -38.72 5.15 12.30
C MET A 10 -37.44 4.91 13.14
N PRO A 11 -37.46 4.04 14.18
CA PRO A 11 -36.26 3.72 14.95
C PRO A 11 -35.29 2.86 14.15
N ARG A 12 -34.00 2.90 14.50
CA ARG A 12 -32.95 2.08 13.87
C ARG A 12 -32.98 0.65 14.39
N ARG A 13 -32.45 -0.29 13.59
CA ARG A 13 -32.26 -1.72 13.93
C ARG A 13 -33.57 -2.48 14.20
N LEU A 14 -34.62 -2.14 13.45
CA LEU A 14 -35.81 -2.97 13.37
C LEU A 14 -35.57 -4.18 12.47
N ASP A 15 -36.10 -5.33 12.89
CA ASP A 15 -36.09 -6.61 12.19
C ASP A 15 -37.32 -6.81 11.29
N TYR A 16 -38.42 -6.10 11.57
CA TYR A 16 -39.62 -6.06 10.73
C TYR A 16 -40.13 -4.62 10.50
N ILE A 17 -41.06 -4.45 9.56
CA ILE A 17 -41.66 -3.16 9.23
C ILE A 17 -43.05 -3.06 9.89
N PRO A 18 -43.19 -2.42 11.06
CA PRO A 18 -44.47 -2.35 11.79
C PRO A 18 -45.48 -1.41 11.12
N VAL A 19 -45.02 -0.38 10.41
CA VAL A 19 -45.87 0.67 9.84
C VAL A 19 -45.80 0.64 8.32
N LYS A 20 -46.94 0.37 7.66
CA LYS A 20 -47.03 0.23 6.20
C LYS A 20 -46.59 1.48 5.43
N ALA A 21 -46.74 2.68 6.02
CA ALA A 21 -46.34 3.94 5.39
C ALA A 21 -44.82 4.07 5.15
N TRP A 22 -43.98 3.30 5.87
CA TRP A 22 -42.53 3.32 5.70
C TRP A 22 -42.05 2.46 4.52
N ALA A 23 -42.81 1.44 4.14
CA ALA A 23 -42.47 0.48 3.09
C ALA A 23 -42.03 1.13 1.77
N PRO A 24 -42.78 2.08 1.15
CA PRO A 24 -42.38 2.65 -0.14
C PRO A 24 -41.03 3.38 -0.09
N PHE A 25 -40.70 4.03 1.04
CA PHE A 25 -39.42 4.71 1.19
C PHE A 25 -38.25 3.72 1.37
N LEU A 26 -38.51 2.56 1.97
CA LEU A 26 -37.54 1.47 2.08
C LEU A 26 -37.33 0.77 0.73
N ASP A 27 -38.39 0.56 -0.06
CA ASP A 27 -38.30 -0.02 -1.40
C ASP A 27 -37.44 0.86 -2.33
N ILE A 28 -37.61 2.19 -2.27
CA ILE A 28 -36.75 3.13 -3.03
C ILE A 28 -35.28 2.99 -2.61
N GLN A 29 -35.00 2.76 -1.33
CA GLN A 29 -33.63 2.56 -0.86
C GLN A 29 -33.06 1.22 -1.32
N LEU A 30 -33.88 0.17 -1.38
CA LEU A 30 -33.48 -1.11 -1.94
C LEU A 30 -33.07 -0.95 -3.41
N VAL A 31 -33.82 -0.18 -4.20
CA VAL A 31 -33.45 0.16 -5.58
C VAL A 31 -32.12 0.92 -5.63
N GLY A 32 -31.91 1.89 -4.73
CA GLY A 32 -30.64 2.60 -4.61
C GLY A 32 -29.45 1.67 -4.26
N MET A 33 -29.67 0.72 -3.37
CA MET A 33 -28.68 -0.31 -3.01
C MET A 33 -28.35 -1.21 -4.21
N PHE A 34 -29.35 -1.59 -5.00
CA PHE A 34 -29.12 -2.38 -6.21
C PHE A 34 -28.26 -1.61 -7.24
N LEU A 35 -28.54 -0.32 -7.42
CA LEU A 35 -27.72 0.54 -8.28
C LEU A 35 -26.27 0.67 -7.76
N TYR A 36 -26.10 0.76 -6.44
CA TYR A 36 -24.77 0.76 -5.83
C TYR A 36 -24.01 -0.55 -6.10
N CYS A 37 -24.66 -1.70 -5.99
CA CYS A 37 -24.06 -2.99 -6.34
C CYS A 37 -23.59 -3.04 -7.80
N ILE A 38 -24.38 -2.48 -8.73
CA ILE A 38 -23.99 -2.35 -10.14
C ILE A 38 -22.74 -1.46 -10.26
N SER A 39 -22.67 -0.35 -9.53
CA SER A 39 -21.50 0.53 -9.51
C SER A 39 -20.23 -0.19 -9.04
N VAL A 40 -20.31 -0.95 -7.94
CA VAL A 40 -19.20 -1.74 -7.42
C VAL A 40 -18.73 -2.79 -8.43
N TYR A 41 -19.65 -3.43 -9.15
CA TYR A 41 -19.31 -4.36 -10.22
C TYR A 41 -18.50 -3.68 -11.34
N TYR A 42 -18.94 -2.51 -11.82
CA TYR A 42 -18.20 -1.77 -12.85
C TYR A 42 -16.85 -1.25 -12.36
N TYR A 43 -16.74 -0.88 -11.08
CA TYR A 43 -15.48 -0.53 -10.46
C TYR A 43 -14.50 -1.72 -10.44
N ALA A 44 -14.97 -2.91 -10.04
CA ALA A 44 -14.16 -4.13 -10.09
C ALA A 44 -13.75 -4.50 -11.53
N LYS A 45 -14.66 -4.35 -12.50
CA LYS A 45 -14.37 -4.55 -13.92
C LYS A 45 -13.30 -3.58 -14.44
N MET A 46 -13.36 -2.31 -14.04
CA MET A 46 -12.36 -1.31 -14.39
C MET A 46 -10.97 -1.71 -13.87
N LEU A 47 -10.86 -2.15 -12.62
CA LEU A 47 -9.60 -2.65 -12.05
C LEU A 47 -9.07 -3.86 -12.83
N TYR A 48 -9.92 -4.83 -13.13
CA TYR A 48 -9.53 -6.03 -13.90
C TYR A 48 -8.99 -5.68 -15.29
N VAL A 49 -9.69 -4.83 -16.05
CA VAL A 49 -9.26 -4.40 -17.39
C VAL A 49 -7.96 -3.58 -17.33
N SER A 50 -7.80 -2.75 -16.29
CA SER A 50 -6.58 -1.96 -16.06
C SER A 50 -5.36 -2.85 -15.84
N ILE A 51 -5.48 -3.84 -14.95
CA ILE A 51 -4.39 -4.78 -14.64
C ILE A 51 -4.03 -5.61 -15.88
N LYS A 52 -5.03 -6.14 -16.60
CA LYS A 52 -4.80 -6.94 -17.82
C LYS A 52 -4.14 -6.13 -18.94
N GLY A 53 -4.47 -4.85 -19.06
CA GLY A 53 -3.95 -3.95 -20.10
C GLY A 53 -2.72 -3.13 -19.71
N ARG A 54 -2.07 -3.43 -18.57
CA ARG A 54 -1.01 -2.58 -18.02
C ARG A 54 0.21 -2.42 -18.95
N ALA A 55 0.54 -3.45 -19.73
CA ALA A 55 1.69 -3.40 -20.63
C ALA A 55 1.49 -2.47 -21.82
N THR A 56 0.28 -2.40 -22.38
CA THR A 56 -0.03 -1.60 -23.58
C THR A 56 -0.47 -0.17 -23.26
N ARG A 57 -0.84 0.12 -22.01
CA ARG A 57 -1.34 1.42 -21.55
C ARG A 57 -0.39 2.12 -20.57
N ARG A 58 0.92 1.91 -20.73
CA ARG A 58 1.91 2.61 -19.89
C ARG A 58 1.90 4.10 -20.25
N VAL A 59 1.69 4.93 -19.25
CA VAL A 59 1.79 6.39 -19.34
C VAL A 59 3.11 6.80 -18.68
N GLY A 60 3.70 7.90 -19.14
CA GLY A 60 4.90 8.49 -18.55
C GLY A 60 4.70 8.99 -17.12
N ASN A 61 5.70 9.68 -16.59
CA ASN A 61 5.77 10.09 -15.18
C ASN A 61 4.62 11.01 -14.77
N ASP A 62 4.22 11.97 -15.61
CA ASP A 62 3.07 12.85 -15.39
C ASP A 62 1.93 12.48 -16.34
N ALA A 63 1.00 11.64 -15.88
CA ALA A 63 -0.16 11.22 -16.65
C ALA A 63 -1.22 12.32 -16.82
N TRP A 64 -1.20 13.34 -15.96
CA TRP A 64 -2.23 14.40 -15.92
C TRP A 64 -1.77 15.69 -16.62
N GLY A 65 -0.46 15.86 -16.82
CA GLY A 65 0.16 17.06 -17.41
C GLY A 65 0.03 18.32 -16.55
N THR A 66 -0.75 18.29 -15.46
CA THR A 66 -1.06 19.41 -14.56
C THR A 66 -0.57 19.16 -13.13
N SER A 67 0.23 18.12 -12.95
CA SER A 67 0.77 17.72 -11.67
C SER A 67 1.74 18.77 -11.10
N ARG A 68 1.69 19.00 -9.79
CA ARG A 68 2.41 20.13 -9.13
C ARG A 68 3.42 19.69 -8.08
N THR A 69 3.34 18.45 -7.65
CA THR A 69 4.05 17.88 -6.50
C THR A 69 5.13 16.88 -6.97
N LEU A 70 6.05 16.52 -6.07
CA LEU A 70 7.26 15.76 -6.40
C LEU A 70 7.01 14.31 -6.83
N GLU A 71 5.89 13.70 -6.44
CA GLU A 71 5.60 12.31 -6.80
C GLU A 71 5.50 12.08 -8.31
N TRP A 72 5.22 13.14 -9.08
CA TRP A 72 5.13 13.13 -10.54
C TRP A 72 6.46 13.44 -11.23
N LEU A 73 7.52 13.71 -10.46
CA LEU A 73 8.89 13.79 -10.96
C LEU A 73 9.53 12.40 -11.07
N ALA A 74 9.11 11.46 -10.22
CA ALA A 74 9.64 10.11 -10.19
C ALA A 74 9.31 9.35 -11.49
N SER A 75 10.21 8.44 -11.87
CA SER A 75 10.02 7.56 -13.04
C SER A 75 8.79 6.68 -12.89
N SER A 76 8.12 6.35 -14.01
CA SER A 76 7.01 5.41 -14.06
C SER A 76 7.46 4.11 -14.74
N PRO A 77 7.55 2.98 -14.02
CA PRO A 77 7.22 2.76 -12.61
C PRO A 77 8.28 3.28 -11.64
N VAL A 78 7.85 3.65 -10.44
CA VAL A 78 8.71 4.25 -9.40
C VAL A 78 9.75 3.22 -8.96
N PRO A 79 11.06 3.56 -9.00
CA PRO A 79 12.11 2.72 -8.44
C PRO A 79 11.87 2.50 -6.94
N PHE A 80 12.31 1.36 -6.39
CA PHE A 80 12.12 1.07 -4.95
C PHE A 80 12.87 2.07 -4.03
N TYR A 81 13.84 2.82 -4.57
CA TYR A 81 14.52 3.92 -3.89
C TYR A 81 13.88 5.30 -4.09
N ASN A 82 12.75 5.38 -4.79
CA ASN A 82 12.05 6.59 -5.20
C ASN A 82 12.90 7.52 -6.08
N PHE A 83 13.84 8.26 -5.50
CA PHE A 83 14.69 9.23 -6.20
C PHE A 83 16.17 8.84 -6.07
N ALA A 84 16.92 8.88 -7.18
CA ALA A 84 18.35 8.58 -7.18
C ALA A 84 19.17 9.61 -6.39
N VAL A 85 18.74 10.88 -6.45
CA VAL A 85 19.31 11.99 -5.69
C VAL A 85 18.15 12.74 -5.05
N THR A 86 18.30 13.13 -3.78
CA THR A 86 17.26 13.84 -3.06
C THR A 86 17.00 15.21 -3.71
N PRO A 87 15.79 15.49 -4.20
CA PRO A 87 15.50 16.75 -4.87
C PRO A 87 15.54 17.91 -3.88
N LEU A 88 16.23 18.98 -4.24
CA LEU A 88 16.16 20.23 -3.50
C LEU A 88 14.80 20.89 -3.75
N VAL A 89 14.06 21.16 -2.66
CA VAL A 89 12.71 21.72 -2.72
C VAL A 89 12.77 23.24 -2.63
N HIS A 90 12.24 23.93 -3.64
CA HIS A 90 12.21 25.39 -3.71
C HIS A 90 10.85 25.98 -3.34
N SER A 91 9.77 25.21 -3.52
CA SER A 91 8.43 25.63 -3.17
C SER A 91 7.55 24.45 -2.76
N ARG A 92 6.37 24.73 -2.21
CA ARG A 92 5.37 23.70 -1.89
C ARG A 92 4.92 22.92 -3.14
N GLU A 93 5.00 23.54 -4.31
CA GLU A 93 4.59 22.97 -5.60
C GLU A 93 5.82 22.88 -6.50
N ASP A 94 6.80 22.11 -6.04
CA ASP A 94 8.14 22.07 -6.61
C ASP A 94 8.14 21.68 -8.10
N LEU A 95 7.27 20.76 -8.53
CA LEU A 95 7.19 20.38 -9.95
C LEU A 95 6.65 21.51 -10.83
N ALA A 96 5.67 22.28 -10.34
CA ALA A 96 5.16 23.45 -11.06
C ALA A 96 6.24 24.53 -11.19
N TRP A 97 6.95 24.81 -10.09
CA TRP A 97 8.08 25.73 -10.10
C TRP A 97 9.19 25.26 -11.05
N ARG A 98 9.55 23.97 -11.06
CA ARG A 98 10.54 23.40 -11.98
C ARG A 98 10.14 23.54 -13.44
N ARG A 99 8.84 23.41 -13.73
CA ARG A 99 8.29 23.56 -15.08
C ARG A 99 8.35 25.01 -15.56
N GLU A 100 7.98 25.95 -14.71
CA GLU A 100 8.07 27.40 -14.99
C GLU A 100 9.52 27.85 -15.21
N ASN A 101 10.47 27.24 -14.49
CA ASN A 101 11.90 27.54 -14.59
C ASN A 101 12.65 26.66 -15.61
N GLY A 102 11.98 25.72 -16.28
CA GLY A 102 12.60 24.85 -17.29
C GLY A 102 13.63 23.83 -16.75
N VAL A 103 13.59 23.52 -15.45
CA VAL A 103 14.58 22.67 -14.75
C VAL A 103 14.02 21.27 -14.40
N GLN A 104 12.97 20.84 -15.10
CA GLN A 104 12.28 19.58 -14.80
C GLN A 104 13.11 18.33 -15.13
N ASP A 105 13.88 18.34 -16.22
CA ASP A 105 14.57 17.15 -16.76
C ASP A 105 16.09 17.17 -16.50
N ILE A 106 16.53 17.87 -15.45
CA ILE A 106 17.94 17.93 -15.09
C ILE A 106 18.33 16.63 -14.40
N LYS A 107 19.15 15.83 -15.09
CA LYS A 107 19.77 14.64 -14.51
C LYS A 107 20.90 15.02 -13.56
N PRO A 108 21.06 14.30 -12.44
CA PRO A 108 22.17 14.55 -11.52
C PRO A 108 23.51 14.23 -12.19
N ALA A 109 24.52 15.07 -11.92
CA ALA A 109 25.88 14.90 -12.43
C ALA A 109 26.67 13.82 -11.67
N HIS A 110 26.28 13.53 -10.42
CA HIS A 110 26.91 12.55 -9.55
C HIS A 110 25.85 11.70 -8.88
N TYR A 111 26.13 10.40 -8.76
CA TYR A 111 25.31 9.43 -8.05
C TYR A 111 26.08 8.96 -6.82
N GLU A 112 25.38 8.76 -5.72
CA GLU A 112 25.93 8.26 -4.47
C GLU A 112 25.37 6.87 -4.16
N ASP A 113 26.06 6.15 -3.28
CA ASP A 113 25.61 4.86 -2.78
C ASP A 113 24.35 5.03 -1.92
N ILE A 114 23.31 4.26 -2.19
CA ILE A 114 22.03 4.34 -1.46
C ILE A 114 21.90 3.16 -0.50
N VAL A 115 21.76 3.45 0.79
CA VAL A 115 21.52 2.44 1.83
C VAL A 115 20.02 2.16 1.94
N MET A 116 19.64 0.88 1.85
CA MET A 116 18.25 0.43 1.88
C MET A 116 17.98 -0.61 2.96
N PRO A 117 16.79 -0.59 3.58
CA PRO A 117 16.41 -1.61 4.53
C PRO A 117 16.13 -2.93 3.83
N ARG A 118 16.50 -4.05 4.46
CA ARG A 118 16.17 -5.41 4.01
C ARG A 118 14.70 -5.74 4.30
N ASN A 119 14.14 -6.66 3.53
CA ASN A 119 12.83 -7.22 3.84
C ASN A 119 12.91 -8.10 5.11
N THR A 120 11.82 -8.24 5.85
CA THR A 120 11.78 -9.06 7.06
C THR A 120 10.40 -9.72 7.22
N LEU A 121 10.38 -10.97 7.68
CA LEU A 121 9.16 -11.71 7.96
C LEU A 121 8.55 -11.41 9.33
N VAL A 122 9.21 -10.58 10.14
CA VAL A 122 8.77 -10.29 11.51
C VAL A 122 7.37 -9.67 11.56
N PRO A 123 7.00 -8.66 10.75
CA PRO A 123 5.66 -8.06 10.86
C PRO A 123 4.52 -9.02 10.50
N PRO A 124 4.58 -9.82 9.41
CA PRO A 124 3.58 -10.86 9.16
C PRO A 124 3.45 -11.89 10.28
N LEU A 125 4.57 -12.36 10.84
CA LEU A 125 4.57 -13.32 11.95
C LEU A 125 3.97 -12.72 13.22
N LEU A 126 4.34 -11.48 13.54
CA LEU A 126 3.78 -10.73 14.67
C LEU A 126 2.26 -10.55 14.50
N GLY A 127 1.80 -10.25 13.28
CA GLY A 127 0.38 -10.17 12.94
C GLY A 127 -0.36 -11.50 13.15
N ALA A 128 0.23 -12.63 12.73
CA ALA A 128 -0.33 -13.95 12.93
C ALA A 128 -0.40 -14.34 14.43
N LEU A 129 0.63 -14.02 15.21
CA LEU A 129 0.64 -14.25 16.65
C LEU A 129 -0.35 -13.35 17.38
N ALA A 130 -0.45 -12.07 17.01
CA ALA A 130 -1.43 -11.13 17.56
C ALA A 130 -2.87 -11.59 17.25
N PHE A 131 -3.10 -12.10 16.04
CA PHE A 131 -4.38 -12.72 15.68
C PHE A 131 -4.69 -13.93 16.55
N GLY A 132 -3.72 -14.84 16.73
CA GLY A 132 -3.87 -16.01 17.61
C GLY A 132 -4.15 -15.63 19.07
N PHE A 133 -3.50 -14.58 19.57
CA PHE A 133 -3.74 -14.03 20.90
C PHE A 133 -5.17 -13.50 21.05
N GLY A 134 -5.63 -12.66 20.12
CA GLY A 134 -6.98 -12.10 20.12
C GLY A 134 -8.07 -13.18 19.97
N PHE A 135 -7.84 -14.17 19.11
CA PHE A 135 -8.70 -15.34 18.97
C PHE A 135 -8.74 -16.17 20.26
N GLY A 136 -7.60 -16.37 20.93
CA GLY A 136 -7.52 -17.09 22.20
C GLY A 136 -8.32 -16.42 23.32
N LEU A 137 -8.22 -15.10 23.45
CA LEU A 137 -9.00 -14.34 24.42
C LEU A 137 -10.50 -14.39 24.16
N THR A 138 -10.92 -14.25 22.89
CA THR A 138 -12.33 -14.22 22.52
C THR A 138 -13.05 -15.56 22.77
N TRP A 139 -12.38 -16.69 22.50
CA TRP A 139 -12.95 -18.04 22.72
C TRP A 139 -12.57 -18.67 24.08
N ARG A 140 -11.98 -17.89 25.00
CA ARG A 140 -11.51 -18.38 26.32
C ARG A 140 -10.51 -19.55 26.24
N ILE A 141 -9.72 -19.60 25.18
CA ILE A 141 -8.67 -20.63 24.97
C ILE A 141 -7.36 -20.10 25.57
N TRP A 142 -7.23 -20.24 26.89
CA TRP A 142 -6.13 -19.62 27.65
C TRP A 142 -4.74 -20.12 27.28
N TRP A 143 -4.59 -21.40 26.93
CA TRP A 143 -3.28 -21.94 26.54
C TRP A 143 -2.76 -21.31 25.25
N MET A 144 -3.65 -21.06 24.28
CA MET A 144 -3.31 -20.43 23.02
C MET A 144 -3.03 -18.94 23.21
N ALA A 145 -3.82 -18.24 24.02
CA ALA A 145 -3.53 -16.86 24.38
C ALA A 145 -2.16 -16.73 25.07
N GLY A 146 -1.85 -17.63 26.02
CA GLY A 146 -0.55 -17.69 26.67
C GLY A 146 0.60 -17.97 25.69
N LEU A 147 0.45 -18.98 24.82
CA LEU A 147 1.45 -19.35 23.83
C LEU A 147 1.70 -18.21 22.82
N SER A 148 0.64 -17.60 22.28
CA SER A 148 0.76 -16.49 21.34
C SER A 148 1.41 -15.26 21.97
N LEU A 149 1.09 -14.96 23.23
CA LEU A 149 1.71 -13.85 23.96
C LEU A 149 3.21 -14.09 24.19
N LEU A 150 3.57 -15.31 24.62
CA LEU A 150 4.98 -15.69 24.76
C LEU A 150 5.70 -15.66 23.40
N GLY A 151 5.05 -16.10 22.33
CA GLY A 151 5.58 -16.02 20.97
C GLY A 151 5.83 -14.59 20.50
N ILE A 152 4.94 -13.64 20.85
CA ILE A 152 5.12 -12.21 20.54
C ILE A 152 6.38 -11.68 21.23
N PHE A 153 6.50 -11.90 22.56
CA PHE A 153 7.68 -11.45 23.31
C PHE A 153 8.95 -12.11 22.77
N GLY A 154 8.92 -13.42 22.53
CA GLY A 154 10.05 -14.17 21.96
C GLY A 154 10.48 -13.61 20.61
N LEU A 155 9.54 -13.37 19.69
CA LEU A 155 9.84 -12.84 18.36
C LEU A 155 10.45 -11.43 18.43
N VAL A 156 9.91 -10.55 19.29
CA VAL A 156 10.45 -9.19 19.48
C VAL A 156 11.85 -9.23 20.06
N ILE A 157 12.09 -10.09 21.06
CA ILE A 157 13.41 -10.29 21.67
C ILE A 157 14.40 -10.79 20.62
N LEU A 158 14.06 -11.87 19.89
CA LEU A 158 14.92 -12.43 18.84
C LEU A 158 15.22 -11.39 17.75
N ARG A 159 14.22 -10.60 17.33
CA ARG A 159 14.42 -9.55 16.34
C ARG A 159 15.34 -8.43 16.84
N SER A 160 15.37 -8.17 18.14
CA SER A 160 16.26 -7.16 18.72
C SER A 160 17.74 -7.50 18.57
N PHE A 161 18.10 -8.78 18.35
CA PHE A 161 19.49 -9.21 18.13
C PHE A 161 19.92 -9.14 16.65
N VAL A 162 19.01 -8.82 15.73
CA VAL A 162 19.32 -8.74 14.30
C VAL A 162 19.87 -7.36 13.97
N GLU A 163 21.18 -7.29 13.72
CA GLU A 163 21.91 -6.05 13.39
C GLU A 163 21.97 -5.77 11.87
N ASP A 164 22.15 -6.80 11.04
CA ASP A 164 22.19 -6.66 9.57
C ASP A 164 20.78 -6.41 8.99
N THR A 165 20.40 -5.15 9.02
CA THR A 165 19.08 -4.68 8.60
C THR A 165 19.10 -3.88 7.31
N HIS A 166 20.30 -3.58 6.80
CA HIS A 166 20.48 -2.68 5.67
C HIS A 166 21.43 -3.31 4.64
N TYR A 167 21.23 -2.96 3.37
CA TYR A 167 22.14 -3.27 2.28
C TYR A 167 22.42 -1.99 1.48
N THR A 168 23.58 -1.91 0.84
CA THR A 168 23.98 -0.73 0.06
C THR A 168 23.92 -1.03 -1.42
N ILE A 169 23.36 -0.08 -2.17
CA ILE A 169 23.27 -0.14 -3.64
C ILE A 169 24.36 0.77 -4.20
N PRO A 170 25.31 0.24 -4.99
CA PRO A 170 26.40 1.03 -5.54
C PRO A 170 25.91 2.13 -6.49
N ALA A 171 26.56 3.30 -6.47
CA ALA A 171 26.25 4.45 -7.33
C ALA A 171 26.20 4.12 -8.83
N ALA A 172 27.11 3.26 -9.30
CA ALA A 172 27.15 2.81 -10.70
C ALA A 172 25.87 2.05 -11.10
N GLU A 173 25.27 1.33 -10.15
CA GLU A 173 24.03 0.60 -10.37
C GLU A 173 22.81 1.53 -10.33
N VAL A 174 22.80 2.50 -9.41
CA VAL A 174 21.78 3.56 -9.37
C VAL A 174 21.75 4.33 -10.69
N GLU A 175 22.93 4.70 -11.22
CA GLU A 175 23.04 5.37 -12.51
C GLU A 175 22.50 4.50 -13.65
N ARG A 176 22.83 3.20 -13.65
CA ARG A 176 22.31 2.25 -14.65
C ARG A 176 20.78 2.15 -14.60
N MET A 177 20.18 2.15 -13.40
CA MET A 177 18.72 2.09 -13.22
C MET A 177 18.01 3.40 -13.57
N ASP A 178 18.63 4.55 -13.31
CA ASP A 178 18.07 5.84 -13.68
C ASP A 178 18.15 6.09 -15.19
N ARG A 179 19.24 5.63 -15.83
CA ARG A 179 19.42 5.72 -17.28
C ARG A 179 18.70 4.61 -18.06
N GLY A 180 18.58 3.41 -17.48
CA GLY A 180 17.95 2.23 -18.07
C GLY A 180 16.61 1.94 -17.43
N THR A 181 15.52 2.07 -18.19
CA THR A 181 14.11 2.00 -17.75
C THR A 181 13.63 0.60 -17.25
N SER A 182 14.45 -0.16 -16.51
CA SER A 182 14.07 -1.46 -15.96
C SER A 182 14.36 -1.56 -14.45
N PRO A 183 13.42 -1.12 -13.60
CA PRO A 183 13.57 -1.15 -12.14
C PRO A 183 13.35 -2.55 -11.50
N TYR A 184 13.14 -3.62 -12.30
CA TYR A 184 12.72 -4.93 -11.79
C TYR A 184 13.78 -6.04 -11.86
N GLY A 185 14.94 -5.81 -12.48
CA GLY A 185 15.95 -6.86 -12.66
C GLY A 185 16.67 -7.31 -11.38
N ILE A 186 16.63 -6.51 -10.32
CA ILE A 186 17.52 -6.65 -9.15
C ILE A 186 16.82 -7.23 -7.92
N VAL A 187 15.48 -7.13 -7.86
CA VAL A 187 14.71 -7.70 -6.74
C VAL A 187 14.91 -9.22 -6.66
N THR A 188 15.16 -9.91 -7.77
CA THR A 188 15.38 -11.36 -7.76
C THR A 188 16.77 -11.81 -7.29
N ASP A 189 17.81 -10.98 -7.43
CA ASP A 189 19.19 -11.36 -7.03
C ASP A 189 19.53 -10.97 -5.57
N HIS A 190 18.82 -10.00 -5.00
CA HIS A 190 19.03 -9.53 -3.61
C HIS A 190 17.90 -9.87 -2.65
N ILE A 191 16.78 -10.46 -3.12
CA ILE A 191 15.94 -11.27 -2.24
C ILE A 191 16.73 -12.55 -1.95
N SER A 192 17.56 -12.51 -0.90
CA SER A 192 17.86 -13.74 -0.17
C SER A 192 16.52 -14.37 0.17
N SER A 193 16.30 -15.60 -0.31
CA SER A 193 15.05 -16.30 -0.06
C SER A 193 14.78 -16.28 1.45
N PRO A 194 13.52 -16.10 1.90
CA PRO A 194 13.18 -16.23 3.32
C PRO A 194 13.53 -17.61 3.92
N ILE A 195 13.93 -18.56 3.07
CA ILE A 195 14.32 -19.93 3.41
C ILE A 195 15.77 -19.97 3.94
N THR A 196 16.62 -19.00 3.61
CA THR A 196 18.03 -18.99 4.05
C THR A 196 18.18 -18.60 5.53
N GLU A 197 17.25 -17.81 6.10
CA GLU A 197 17.24 -17.52 7.55
C GLU A 197 16.89 -18.76 8.40
N LEU A 198 16.25 -19.78 7.82
CA LEU A 198 15.94 -21.04 8.50
C LEU A 198 17.11 -22.05 8.50
N GLU A 199 18.08 -21.91 7.59
CA GLU A 199 19.27 -22.77 7.55
C GLU A 199 20.40 -22.29 8.47
N LEU A 200 20.39 -21.02 8.89
CA LEU A 200 21.38 -20.48 9.84
C LEU A 200 21.04 -20.76 11.32
N VAL A 201 19.95 -21.50 11.57
CA VAL A 201 19.50 -21.92 12.92
C VAL A 201 19.57 -23.46 13.08
N SER A 202 20.16 -24.18 12.12
CA SER A 202 20.51 -25.61 12.24
C SER A 202 22.01 -25.82 12.33
#